data_AF-A0A5H2Y6P2-F1
#
_entry.id   AF-A0A5H2Y6P2-F1
#
_cell.length_a   1.000
_cell.length_b   1.000
_cell.length_c   1.000
_cell.angle_alpha   90.00
_cell.angle_beta   90.00
_cell.angle_gamma   90.00
#
_symmetry.space_group_name_H-M   'P 1'
#
loop_
_entity.id
_entity.type
_entity.pdbx_description
1 polymer ?
#
loop_
_entity_poly.entity_id
_entity_poly.type
_entity_poly.pdbx_seq_one_letter_code
_entity_poly.pdbx_strand_id
1 'polypeptide(L)'
;MNKKLKAWERYSLESLADNTTDSRGRLFLSELGQVNLEGVQVLHSGLDTIKQLYSGELRLELLQEVERLYGEGFGECLEVGGHVWMLGSGGASGYQFRLQNSDLGLIVFLKSRYAENDKAFSHLKIECSPHWLHARSVETMKRELDSLADCFLCGQQGSGVAVHMCVDVQGWAPPANLSDRLVTRARRVLSHDSCKVLYWDMGEVALRYNQGQSYLFGSASSVQMAVYRKDVQAKAIDKLDFWQSVWNKAAGNELEQSAYDPSAPVWRIEVRFHHSVLADFGRGAAAQLEYGASLQQGIWSHIQGVSGHLTGLWQYGLNSFRLEAQGEKASQRYLDPFWQLLLDDVLFLKPVGELLYKRVKKTPGLGNEKNLMLAVGNLLSVYARNRFTPKQAFNCLKSSGIYDDLCAYMERRANADYRNFRESDLFEFVAKALQLRTLLGKAA
;
A
#
# COMPACT_ATOMS: atom_id res chain seq x y z
N MET A 1 -10.01 -19.03 -23.77
CA MET A 1 -8.53 -19.01 -23.76
C MET A 1 -8.06 -17.56 -23.89
N ASN A 2 -7.46 -16.97 -22.85
CA ASN A 2 -6.79 -15.68 -23.00
C ASN A 2 -5.56 -15.90 -23.90
N LYS A 3 -5.59 -15.38 -25.14
CA LYS A 3 -4.38 -15.36 -25.98
C LYS A 3 -3.31 -14.57 -25.22
N LYS A 4 -2.16 -15.20 -24.99
CA LYS A 4 -0.98 -14.57 -24.38
C LYS A 4 -0.62 -13.36 -25.26
N LEU A 5 -0.45 -12.18 -24.67
CA LEU A 5 0.01 -11.01 -25.42
C LEU A 5 1.38 -11.28 -26.01
N LYS A 6 1.61 -10.77 -27.21
CA LYS A 6 2.91 -10.84 -27.86
C LYS A 6 3.84 -9.78 -27.25
N ALA A 7 5.13 -10.10 -27.20
CA ALA A 7 6.20 -9.14 -26.91
C ALA A 7 6.77 -8.61 -28.24
N TRP A 8 7.41 -7.46 -28.19
CA TRP A 8 8.19 -6.92 -29.29
C TRP A 8 9.58 -7.55 -29.28
N GLU A 9 10.13 -7.76 -30.47
CA GLU A 9 11.54 -8.13 -30.63
C GLU A 9 12.39 -6.89 -30.38
N ARG A 10 13.50 -7.07 -29.67
CA ARG A 10 14.37 -5.97 -29.23
C ARG A 10 15.69 -6.04 -29.99
N TYR A 11 16.20 -4.88 -30.36
CA TYR A 11 17.42 -4.73 -31.14
C TYR A 11 18.24 -3.51 -30.68
N SER A 12 19.56 -3.61 -30.79
CA SER A 12 20.46 -2.46 -30.88
C SER A 12 20.74 -2.16 -32.36
N LEU A 13 21.39 -1.03 -32.67
CA LEU A 13 21.77 -0.73 -34.06
C LEU A 13 22.69 -1.82 -34.63
N GLU A 14 23.62 -2.33 -33.83
CA GLU A 14 24.53 -3.43 -34.19
C GLU A 14 23.76 -4.73 -34.41
N SER A 15 22.90 -5.12 -33.44
CA SER A 15 22.15 -6.37 -33.55
C SER A 15 21.15 -6.35 -34.70
N LEU A 16 20.58 -5.18 -35.03
CA LEU A 16 19.70 -5.00 -36.18
C LEU A 16 20.45 -5.20 -37.50
N ALA A 17 21.68 -4.70 -37.61
CA ALA A 17 22.52 -4.88 -38.79
C ALA A 17 22.85 -6.37 -39.02
N ASP A 18 23.07 -7.11 -37.94
CA ASP A 18 23.36 -8.55 -37.97
C ASP A 18 22.09 -9.42 -38.00
N ASN A 19 20.90 -8.80 -37.99
CA ASN A 19 19.59 -9.46 -37.89
C ASN A 19 19.50 -10.45 -36.70
N THR A 20 20.08 -10.06 -35.56
CA THR A 20 20.04 -10.80 -34.30
C THR A 20 19.31 -9.98 -33.23
N THR A 21 18.55 -10.64 -32.36
CA THR A 21 17.84 -9.96 -31.28
C THR A 21 18.79 -9.63 -30.13
N ASP A 22 18.58 -8.47 -29.52
CA ASP A 22 19.28 -8.01 -28.32
C ASP A 22 18.26 -7.78 -27.21
N SER A 23 18.34 -8.58 -26.14
CA SER A 23 17.43 -8.50 -25.00
C SER A 23 17.48 -7.15 -24.25
N ARG A 24 18.54 -6.35 -24.47
CA ARG A 24 18.71 -5.02 -23.90
C ARG A 24 18.54 -3.91 -24.93
N GLY A 25 18.29 -4.27 -26.18
CA GLY A 25 18.04 -3.37 -27.28
C GLY A 25 16.94 -2.34 -26.99
N ARG A 26 17.12 -1.12 -27.50
CA ARG A 26 16.19 0.00 -27.35
C ARG A 26 15.30 0.21 -28.59
N LEU A 27 15.56 -0.52 -29.67
CA LEU A 27 14.71 -0.57 -30.85
C LEU A 27 13.75 -1.75 -30.72
N PHE A 28 12.46 -1.47 -30.70
CA PHE A 28 11.40 -2.46 -30.56
C PHE A 28 10.71 -2.64 -31.91
N LEU A 29 10.71 -3.86 -32.42
CA LEU A 29 10.12 -4.23 -33.72
C LEU A 29 9.01 -5.28 -33.54
N SER A 30 7.91 -5.09 -34.26
CA SER A 30 6.83 -6.06 -34.34
C SER A 30 5.99 -5.87 -35.61
N GLU A 31 4.97 -6.71 -35.79
CA GLU A 31 3.95 -6.54 -36.84
C GLU A 31 3.20 -5.19 -36.74
N LEU A 32 3.28 -4.50 -35.60
CA LEU A 32 2.66 -3.17 -35.41
C LEU A 32 3.55 -2.02 -35.89
N GLY A 33 4.83 -2.27 -36.19
CA GLY A 33 5.79 -1.27 -36.65
C GLY A 33 7.08 -1.25 -35.82
N GLN A 34 7.69 -0.08 -35.72
CA GLN A 34 8.95 0.17 -35.02
C GLN A 34 8.77 1.25 -33.97
N VAL A 35 9.35 1.05 -32.79
CA VAL A 35 9.42 2.06 -31.73
C VAL A 35 10.87 2.17 -31.24
N ASN A 36 11.44 3.37 -31.30
CA ASN A 36 12.76 3.67 -30.74
C ASN A 36 12.60 4.27 -29.33
N LEU A 37 13.18 3.62 -28.32
CA LEU A 37 13.23 4.09 -26.94
C LEU A 37 14.63 4.49 -26.48
N GLU A 38 15.58 4.74 -27.38
CA GLU A 38 16.93 5.24 -27.04
C GLU A 38 16.90 6.57 -26.28
N GLY A 39 15.90 7.42 -26.56
CA GLY A 39 15.68 8.67 -25.84
C GLY A 39 15.13 8.48 -24.42
N VAL A 40 14.67 7.28 -24.06
CA VAL A 40 14.08 7.01 -22.74
C VAL A 40 15.17 6.69 -21.73
N GLN A 41 15.28 7.53 -20.71
CA GLN A 41 16.26 7.39 -19.62
C GLN A 41 15.54 7.04 -18.32
N VAL A 42 15.97 5.96 -17.67
CA VAL A 42 15.51 5.60 -16.32
C VAL A 42 16.40 6.31 -15.32
N LEU A 43 15.86 7.30 -14.63
CA LEU A 43 16.60 8.15 -13.70
C LEU A 43 16.68 7.56 -12.29
N HIS A 44 15.63 6.84 -11.89
CA HIS A 44 15.55 6.23 -10.56
C HIS A 44 14.62 5.03 -10.60
N SER A 45 14.97 3.99 -9.84
CA SER A 45 14.09 2.89 -9.49
C SER A 45 14.28 2.57 -8.01
N GLY A 46 13.20 2.65 -7.22
CA GLY A 46 13.32 2.51 -5.78
C GLY A 46 12.02 2.61 -5.00
N LEU A 47 12.11 2.40 -3.70
CA LEU A 47 10.97 2.55 -2.79
C LEU A 47 10.66 4.03 -2.61
N ASP A 48 9.40 4.39 -2.87
CA ASP A 48 8.89 5.72 -2.59
C ASP A 48 8.43 5.82 -1.13
N THR A 49 7.64 4.86 -0.67
CA THR A 49 7.06 4.86 0.67
C THR A 49 7.00 3.44 1.22
N ILE A 50 7.30 3.29 2.50
CA ILE A 50 7.03 2.05 3.25
C ILE A 50 6.06 2.37 4.37
N LYS A 51 5.08 1.50 4.60
CA LYS A 51 4.22 1.55 5.80
C LYS A 51 4.36 0.24 6.55
N GLN A 52 5.09 0.26 7.64
CA GLN A 52 5.36 -0.91 8.48
C GLN A 52 4.33 -0.95 9.62
N LEU A 53 3.60 -2.06 9.75
CA LEU A 53 2.64 -2.29 10.81
C LEU A 53 3.29 -3.15 11.89
N TYR A 54 3.01 -2.81 13.14
CA TYR A 54 3.45 -3.54 14.32
C TYR A 54 2.25 -3.88 15.19
N SER A 55 2.25 -5.10 15.69
CA SER A 55 1.36 -5.59 16.73
C SER A 55 2.09 -5.69 18.05
N GLY A 56 1.39 -5.41 19.14
CA GLY A 56 1.91 -5.47 20.50
C GLY A 56 0.95 -4.82 21.48
N GLU A 57 1.30 -4.83 22.75
CA GLU A 57 0.55 -4.11 23.79
C GLU A 57 1.01 -2.65 23.85
N LEU A 58 0.09 -1.71 24.02
CA LEU A 58 0.45 -0.30 24.16
C LEU A 58 1.20 -0.07 25.47
N ARG A 59 2.27 0.73 25.43
CA ARG A 59 2.87 1.27 26.65
C ARG A 59 1.93 2.30 27.26
N LEU A 60 1.20 1.91 28.29
CA LEU A 60 0.11 2.70 28.87
C LEU A 60 0.58 4.06 29.39
N GLU A 61 1.77 4.15 30.00
CA GLU A 61 2.35 5.41 30.48
C GLU A 61 2.56 6.41 29.33
N LEU A 62 3.15 5.96 28.22
CA LEU A 62 3.32 6.77 27.02
C LEU A 62 1.97 7.16 26.41
N LEU A 63 1.02 6.24 26.38
CA LEU A 63 -0.31 6.51 25.84
C LEU A 63 -1.05 7.60 26.64
N GLN A 64 -0.96 7.55 27.96
CA GLN A 64 -1.56 8.56 28.84
C GLN A 64 -0.96 9.94 28.57
N GLU A 65 0.36 10.00 28.36
CA GLU A 65 1.03 11.24 28.02
C GLU A 65 0.61 11.78 26.65
N VAL A 66 0.53 10.91 25.64
CA VAL A 66 -0.01 11.26 24.32
C VAL A 66 -1.45 11.79 24.43
N GLU A 67 -2.29 11.14 25.23
CA GLU A 67 -3.68 11.55 25.44
C GLU A 67 -3.79 12.90 26.15
N ARG A 68 -2.94 13.14 27.16
CA ARG A 68 -2.84 14.40 27.89
C ARG A 68 -2.45 15.54 26.95
N LEU A 69 -1.33 15.40 26.25
CA LEU A 69 -0.83 16.42 25.30
C LEU A 69 -1.83 16.68 24.16
N TYR A 70 -2.48 15.63 23.64
CA TYR A 70 -3.50 15.81 22.61
C TYR A 70 -4.72 16.60 23.12
N GLY A 71 -5.06 16.47 24.41
CA GLY A 71 -6.14 17.19 25.05
C GLY A 71 -5.84 18.67 25.30
N GLU A 72 -4.56 19.04 25.39
CA GLU A 72 -4.12 20.42 25.70
C GLU A 72 -4.20 21.37 24.50
N GLY A 73 -4.11 20.85 23.26
CA GLY A 73 -4.36 21.65 22.07
C GLY A 73 -3.59 21.21 20.84
N PHE A 74 -3.61 22.09 19.83
CA PHE A 74 -2.92 21.86 18.56
C PHE A 74 -1.46 22.32 18.64
N GLY A 75 -0.53 21.49 18.17
CA GLY A 75 0.90 21.85 18.06
C GLY A 75 1.79 21.27 19.16
N GLU A 76 1.24 20.49 20.08
CA GLU A 76 2.01 19.84 21.12
C GLU A 76 3.03 18.85 20.54
N CYS A 77 4.19 18.83 21.19
CA CYS A 77 5.30 17.98 20.80
C CYS A 77 5.61 16.99 21.93
N LEU A 78 5.96 15.77 21.55
CA LEU A 78 6.34 14.72 22.48
C LEU A 78 7.73 14.20 22.12
N GLU A 79 8.60 14.03 23.10
CA GLU A 79 9.87 13.36 22.90
C GLU A 79 9.71 11.84 23.12
N VAL A 80 10.01 11.05 22.09
CA VAL A 80 10.00 9.59 22.15
C VAL A 80 11.19 9.05 21.39
N GLY A 81 11.97 8.17 22.01
CA GLY A 81 13.12 7.52 21.37
C GLY A 81 14.22 8.51 20.98
N GLY A 82 14.41 9.59 21.75
CA GLY A 82 15.40 10.65 21.47
C GLY A 82 15.01 11.57 20.31
N HIS A 83 13.75 11.56 19.89
CA HIS A 83 13.24 12.38 18.80
C HIS A 83 12.00 13.13 19.23
N VAL A 84 11.88 14.38 18.76
CA VAL A 84 10.70 15.22 18.97
C VAL A 84 9.67 14.91 17.88
N TRP A 85 8.41 14.72 18.28
CA TRP A 85 7.30 14.39 17.39
C TRP A 85 6.19 15.40 17.53
N MET A 86 5.72 15.96 16.41
CA MET A 86 4.52 16.79 16.39
C MET A 86 3.29 15.88 16.50
N LEU A 87 2.44 16.15 17.49
CA LEU A 87 1.22 15.39 17.72
C LEU A 87 0.03 15.93 16.90
N GLY A 88 -0.80 15.04 16.41
CA GLY A 88 -2.01 15.37 15.67
C GLY A 88 -2.98 14.20 15.56
N SER A 89 -4.10 14.45 14.87
CA SER A 89 -5.14 13.43 14.69
C SER A 89 -4.69 12.35 13.68
N GLY A 90 -5.00 11.09 14.00
CA GLY A 90 -4.83 9.97 13.08
C GLY A 90 -5.80 9.98 11.88
N GLY A 91 -6.78 10.89 11.84
CA GLY A 91 -7.65 11.09 10.67
C GLY A 91 -8.38 9.81 10.23
N ALA A 92 -8.31 9.49 8.93
CA ALA A 92 -8.92 8.30 8.32
C ALA A 92 -8.03 7.05 8.34
N SER A 93 -6.84 7.11 8.96
CA SER A 93 -5.84 6.03 8.94
C SER A 93 -6.24 4.77 9.71
N GLY A 94 -7.32 4.82 10.50
CA GLY A 94 -7.70 3.76 11.43
C GLY A 94 -7.05 3.87 12.81
N TYR A 95 -6.18 4.85 13.02
CA TYR A 95 -5.50 5.14 14.29
C TYR A 95 -6.05 6.42 14.93
N GLN A 96 -5.90 6.55 16.25
CA GLN A 96 -6.36 7.74 16.97
C GLN A 96 -5.37 8.89 16.84
N PHE A 97 -4.07 8.61 16.99
CA PHE A 97 -3.02 9.63 17.04
C PHE A 97 -2.05 9.51 15.86
N ARG A 98 -1.50 10.65 15.47
CA ARG A 98 -0.43 10.80 14.48
C ARG A 98 0.70 11.59 15.12
N LEU A 99 1.89 11.01 15.16
CA LEU A 99 3.13 11.62 15.59
C LEU A 99 3.99 11.81 14.33
N GLN A 100 4.28 13.05 13.97
CA GLN A 100 4.96 13.39 12.73
C GLN A 100 6.32 14.03 13.01
N ASN A 101 7.37 13.50 12.38
CA ASN A 101 8.68 14.14 12.34
C ASN A 101 9.11 14.24 10.87
N SER A 102 8.91 15.43 10.28
CA SER A 102 9.21 15.69 8.87
C SER A 102 10.70 15.82 8.58
N ASP A 103 11.52 16.11 9.58
CA ASP A 103 12.98 16.20 9.47
C ASP A 103 13.59 14.79 9.34
N LEU A 104 13.19 13.88 10.23
CA LEU A 104 13.48 12.46 10.06
C LEU A 104 12.83 11.88 8.81
N GLY A 105 11.65 12.40 8.44
CA GLY A 105 10.85 11.88 7.33
C GLY A 105 10.05 10.63 7.73
N LEU A 106 9.56 10.60 8.98
CA LEU A 106 8.77 9.52 9.56
C LEU A 106 7.42 10.04 10.08
N ILE A 107 6.40 9.19 9.97
CA ILE A 107 5.09 9.40 10.61
C ILE A 107 4.72 8.13 11.37
N VAL A 108 4.46 8.27 12.66
CA VAL A 108 3.96 7.20 13.52
C VAL A 108 2.46 7.39 13.74
N PHE A 109 1.68 6.36 13.42
CA PHE A 109 0.27 6.28 13.76
C PHE A 109 0.10 5.32 14.94
N LEU A 110 -0.51 5.82 16.01
CA LEU A 110 -0.61 5.14 17.30
C LEU A 110 -2.06 4.94 17.71
N LYS A 111 -2.30 3.82 18.41
CA LYS A 111 -3.58 3.38 18.96
C LYS A 111 -4.63 3.12 17.88
N SER A 112 -4.79 1.84 17.53
CA SER A 112 -5.86 1.39 16.65
C SER A 112 -7.24 1.73 17.22
N ARG A 113 -8.16 2.18 16.38
CA ARG A 113 -9.57 2.40 16.76
C ARG A 113 -10.38 1.10 16.84
N TYR A 114 -9.76 -0.04 16.51
CA TYR A 114 -10.43 -1.33 16.35
C TYR A 114 -10.15 -2.31 17.50
N ALA A 115 -9.35 -1.91 18.50
CA ALA A 115 -9.00 -2.73 19.65
C ALA A 115 -8.99 -1.91 20.94
N GLU A 116 -9.20 -2.60 22.06
CA GLU A 116 -9.05 -2.05 23.41
C GLU A 116 -7.57 -1.83 23.73
N ASN A 117 -7.24 -0.88 24.61
CA ASN A 117 -5.86 -0.43 24.84
C ASN A 117 -4.98 -1.47 25.55
N ASP A 118 -5.61 -2.36 26.31
CA ASP A 118 -5.00 -3.38 27.15
C ASP A 118 -4.79 -4.72 26.41
N LYS A 119 -5.07 -4.76 25.10
CA LYS A 119 -4.95 -5.97 24.29
C LYS A 119 -3.86 -5.84 23.25
N ALA A 120 -3.12 -6.91 23.02
CA ALA A 120 -2.19 -7.00 21.90
C ALA A 120 -2.94 -6.89 20.56
N PHE A 121 -2.65 -5.84 19.79
CA PHE A 121 -3.23 -5.62 18.46
C PHE A 121 -2.29 -4.77 17.59
N SER A 122 -2.64 -4.55 16.32
CA SER A 122 -1.90 -3.67 15.40
C SER A 122 -2.09 -2.19 15.76
N HIS A 123 -1.55 -1.79 16.91
CA HIS A 123 -1.67 -0.46 17.49
C HIS A 123 -0.66 0.54 16.94
N LEU A 124 0.32 0.09 16.15
CA LEU A 124 1.36 0.95 15.61
C LEU A 124 1.53 0.75 14.11
N LYS A 125 1.60 1.87 13.38
CA LYS A 125 2.00 1.90 11.97
C LYS A 125 3.00 3.02 11.76
N ILE A 126 4.16 2.71 11.19
CA ILE A 126 5.23 3.66 10.89
C ILE A 126 5.29 3.85 9.38
N GLU A 127 5.09 5.08 8.90
CA GLU A 127 5.22 5.47 7.50
C GLU A 127 6.57 6.15 7.26
N CYS A 128 7.30 5.67 6.26
CA CYS A 128 8.65 6.12 5.92
C CYS A 128 8.63 6.86 4.57
N SER A 129 9.18 8.07 4.54
CA SER A 129 9.30 8.89 3.34
C SER A 129 10.47 8.47 2.42
N PRO A 130 10.49 8.89 1.14
CA PRO A 130 11.58 8.57 0.22
C PRO A 130 12.96 9.03 0.72
N HIS A 131 13.00 10.19 1.38
CA HIS A 131 14.21 10.74 2.00
C HIS A 131 14.81 9.79 3.04
N TRP A 132 13.98 9.30 3.95
CA TRP A 132 14.44 8.41 5.01
C TRP A 132 14.93 7.07 4.44
N LEU A 133 14.23 6.56 3.42
CA LEU A 133 14.54 5.31 2.74
C LEU A 133 15.87 5.36 1.97
N HIS A 134 16.12 6.43 1.22
CA HIS A 134 17.30 6.51 0.36
C HIS A 134 18.62 6.46 1.17
N ALA A 135 18.62 6.92 2.42
CA ALA A 135 19.83 7.00 3.24
C ALA A 135 20.25 5.66 3.89
N ARG A 136 19.48 4.56 3.70
CA ARG A 136 19.60 3.36 4.55
C ARG A 136 19.65 2.06 3.76
N SER A 137 20.35 1.07 4.31
CA SER A 137 20.20 -0.32 3.88
C SER A 137 18.94 -0.94 4.48
N VAL A 138 18.48 -2.06 3.94
CA VAL A 138 17.29 -2.79 4.43
C VAL A 138 17.47 -3.24 5.88
N GLU A 139 18.68 -3.66 6.26
CA GLU A 139 19.02 -4.09 7.62
C GLU A 139 18.94 -2.93 8.61
N THR A 140 19.46 -1.77 8.22
CA THR A 140 19.37 -0.55 9.00
C THR A 140 17.92 -0.10 9.14
N MET A 141 17.14 -0.14 8.05
CA MET A 141 15.72 0.19 8.08
C MET A 141 14.96 -0.68 9.09
N LYS A 142 15.16 -2.00 9.04
CA LYS A 142 14.52 -2.92 10.00
C LYS A 142 14.90 -2.57 11.44
N ARG A 143 16.19 -2.43 11.71
CA ARG A 143 16.69 -2.18 13.07
C ARG A 143 16.11 -0.89 13.65
N GLU A 144 16.15 0.19 12.89
CA GLU A 144 15.62 1.49 13.35
C GLU A 144 14.11 1.45 13.55
N LEU A 145 13.35 0.80 12.65
CA LEU A 145 11.90 0.68 12.80
C LEU A 145 11.51 -0.18 14.00
N ASP A 146 12.22 -1.28 14.24
CA ASP A 146 11.98 -2.16 15.39
C ASP A 146 12.31 -1.44 16.70
N SER A 147 13.45 -0.74 16.76
CA SER A 147 13.82 0.07 17.94
C SER A 147 12.82 1.18 18.20
N LEU A 148 12.33 1.85 17.15
CA LEU A 148 11.28 2.86 17.31
C LEU A 148 9.97 2.22 17.77
N ALA A 149 9.60 1.06 17.26
CA ALA A 149 8.40 0.34 17.68
C ALA A 149 8.46 -0.08 19.16
N ASP A 150 9.63 -0.49 19.66
CA ASP A 150 9.86 -0.82 21.06
C ASP A 150 9.60 0.36 22.01
N CYS A 151 9.74 1.60 21.52
CA CYS A 151 9.39 2.79 22.29
C CYS A 151 7.87 2.95 22.52
N PHE A 152 7.03 2.39 21.63
CA PHE A 152 5.57 2.54 21.70
C PHE A 152 4.85 1.31 22.23
N LEU A 153 5.42 0.13 22.00
CA LEU A 153 4.78 -1.15 22.29
C LEU A 153 5.63 -2.03 23.22
N CYS A 154 4.96 -2.86 24.00
CA CYS A 154 5.55 -3.99 24.70
C CYS A 154 5.40 -5.25 23.82
N GLY A 155 6.51 -6.00 23.65
CA GLY A 155 6.50 -7.25 22.89
C GLY A 155 6.15 -7.08 21.41
N GLN A 156 6.65 -6.02 20.77
CA GLN A 156 6.31 -5.73 19.38
C GLN A 156 6.67 -6.86 18.42
N GLN A 157 5.81 -7.04 17.42
CA GLN A 157 6.04 -7.93 16.29
C GLN A 157 5.51 -7.25 15.03
N GLY A 158 6.29 -7.27 13.96
CA GLY A 158 5.79 -6.83 12.65
C GLY A 158 4.60 -7.67 12.22
N SER A 159 3.54 -7.01 11.75
CA SER A 159 2.28 -7.65 11.39
C SER A 159 1.85 -7.41 9.95
N GLY A 160 2.61 -6.60 9.22
CA GLY A 160 2.38 -6.33 7.80
C GLY A 160 3.22 -5.17 7.32
N VAL A 161 3.50 -5.15 6.02
CA VAL A 161 4.18 -4.02 5.38
C VAL A 161 3.43 -3.65 4.10
N ALA A 162 3.24 -2.36 3.86
CA ALA A 162 2.84 -1.83 2.57
C ALA A 162 4.05 -1.20 1.89
N VAL A 163 4.21 -1.44 0.59
CA VAL A 163 5.35 -0.92 -0.18
C VAL A 163 4.84 -0.14 -1.38
N HIS A 164 5.38 1.05 -1.56
CA HIS A 164 5.18 1.86 -2.75
C HIS A 164 6.49 1.88 -3.52
N MET A 165 6.44 1.42 -4.75
CA MET A 165 7.59 1.27 -5.63
C MET A 165 7.46 2.26 -6.77
N CYS A 166 8.55 2.88 -7.18
CA CYS A 166 8.52 3.85 -8.26
C CYS A 166 9.68 3.71 -9.25
N VAL A 167 9.42 4.15 -10.48
CA VAL A 167 10.42 4.40 -11.51
C VAL A 167 10.23 5.81 -12.03
N ASP A 168 11.31 6.59 -12.07
CA ASP A 168 11.36 7.90 -12.69
C ASP A 168 12.02 7.82 -14.07
N VAL A 169 11.43 8.46 -15.05
CA VAL A 169 11.92 8.45 -16.43
C VAL A 169 11.91 9.83 -17.08
N GLN A 170 12.85 10.02 -18.00
CA GLN A 170 12.88 11.09 -19.00
C GLN A 170 12.76 10.50 -20.41
N GLY A 171 12.35 11.33 -21.38
CA GLY A 171 12.19 10.92 -22.78
C GLY A 171 10.94 10.07 -23.07
N TRP A 172 10.11 9.80 -22.07
CA TRP A 172 8.79 9.20 -22.23
C TRP A 172 7.71 10.10 -21.63
N ALA A 173 6.54 10.11 -22.25
CA ALA A 173 5.34 10.74 -21.71
C ALA A 173 4.15 9.79 -21.92
N PRO A 174 3.16 9.78 -21.00
CA PRO A 174 1.97 8.97 -21.16
C PRO A 174 1.23 9.38 -22.44
N PRO A 175 0.78 8.42 -23.26
CA PRO A 175 -0.02 8.72 -24.43
C PRO A 175 -1.37 9.32 -24.01
N ALA A 176 -1.95 10.17 -24.85
CA ALA A 176 -3.23 10.83 -24.55
C ALA A 176 -4.36 9.84 -24.20
N ASN A 177 -4.33 8.65 -24.83
CA ASN A 177 -5.26 7.55 -24.59
C ASN A 177 -4.73 6.50 -23.60
N LEU A 178 -3.85 6.87 -22.66
CA LEU A 178 -3.29 5.96 -21.65
C LEU A 178 -4.40 5.16 -20.95
N SER A 179 -5.46 5.84 -20.48
CA SER A 179 -6.57 5.21 -19.75
C SER A 179 -7.29 4.15 -20.56
N ASP A 180 -7.44 4.35 -21.87
CA ASP A 180 -8.13 3.43 -22.77
C ASP A 180 -7.25 2.21 -23.11
N ARG A 181 -5.94 2.44 -23.24
CA ARG A 181 -4.96 1.40 -23.56
C ARG A 181 -4.53 0.57 -22.36
N LEU A 182 -4.76 1.07 -21.15
CA LEU A 182 -4.37 0.40 -19.92
C LEU A 182 -5.42 -0.64 -19.51
N VAL A 183 -5.10 -1.92 -19.72
CA VAL A 183 -5.94 -3.04 -19.34
C VAL A 183 -5.71 -3.40 -17.87
N THR A 184 -6.73 -3.21 -17.04
CA THR A 184 -6.70 -3.56 -15.62
C THR A 184 -8.00 -4.22 -15.16
N ARG A 185 -7.91 -5.07 -14.13
CA ARG A 185 -9.09 -5.60 -13.41
C ARG A 185 -9.60 -4.61 -12.36
N ALA A 186 -8.85 -3.55 -12.08
CA ALA A 186 -9.24 -2.55 -11.14
C ALA A 186 -10.46 -1.77 -11.65
N ARG A 187 -11.51 -1.68 -10.85
CA ARG A 187 -12.77 -1.01 -11.24
C ARG A 187 -12.73 0.52 -11.13
N ARG A 188 -11.78 1.06 -10.37
CA ARG A 188 -11.66 2.51 -10.11
C ARG A 188 -10.54 3.07 -10.98
N VAL A 189 -10.91 3.93 -11.91
CA VAL A 189 -10.00 4.76 -12.70
C VAL A 189 -10.32 6.21 -12.36
N LEU A 190 -9.32 6.94 -11.90
CA LEU A 190 -9.42 8.37 -11.65
C LEU A 190 -8.45 9.07 -12.61
N SER A 191 -9.02 9.71 -13.63
CA SER A 191 -8.35 10.77 -14.39
C SER A 191 -8.86 12.10 -13.84
N HIS A 192 -7.96 12.96 -13.38
CA HIS A 192 -8.35 14.24 -12.82
C HIS A 192 -8.24 15.34 -13.87
N ASP A 193 -9.38 15.69 -14.48
CA ASP A 193 -9.56 16.82 -15.37
C ASP A 193 -10.26 17.97 -14.61
N SER A 194 -9.59 18.60 -13.63
CA SER A 194 -9.91 19.94 -13.05
C SER A 194 -9.27 20.17 -11.69
N CYS A 195 -8.93 21.43 -11.42
CA CYS A 195 -8.35 21.97 -10.18
C CYS A 195 -9.30 21.83 -8.97
N LYS A 196 -9.12 20.78 -8.15
CA LYS A 196 -9.60 20.79 -6.75
C LYS A 196 -8.50 20.31 -5.82
N VAL A 197 -8.02 21.24 -5.02
CA VAL A 197 -7.02 21.09 -3.96
C VAL A 197 -7.58 20.16 -2.88
N LEU A 198 -7.08 18.94 -2.81
CA LEU A 198 -7.07 18.16 -1.58
C LEU A 198 -5.64 18.14 -1.04
N TYR A 199 -5.49 18.52 0.22
CA TYR A 199 -4.27 18.31 1.00
C TYR A 199 -4.54 17.18 2.00
N TRP A 200 -3.46 16.46 2.32
CA TRP A 200 -3.28 15.47 3.40
C TRP A 200 -3.72 14.03 3.12
N ASP A 201 -2.85 13.30 2.42
CA ASP A 201 -2.17 12.14 3.01
C ASP A 201 -0.88 11.89 2.21
N MET A 202 0.23 11.53 2.87
CA MET A 202 1.50 11.18 2.20
C MET A 202 1.33 10.07 1.14
N GLY A 203 0.19 9.37 1.14
CA GLY A 203 -0.18 8.35 0.15
C GLY A 203 -1.05 8.82 -1.03
N GLU A 204 -1.53 10.05 -1.09
CA GLU A 204 -2.46 10.54 -2.15
C GLU A 204 -1.89 11.69 -2.99
N VAL A 205 -0.56 11.78 -3.13
CA VAL A 205 0.09 12.89 -3.86
C VAL A 205 0.10 12.67 -5.39
N ALA A 206 -1.10 12.58 -5.98
CA ALA A 206 -1.28 12.49 -7.43
C ALA A 206 -2.52 13.29 -7.91
N LEU A 207 -2.87 14.40 -7.25
CA LEU A 207 -4.19 15.04 -7.41
C LEU A 207 -4.15 16.52 -7.83
N ARG A 208 -3.02 17.00 -8.30
CA ARG A 208 -2.91 18.35 -8.86
C ARG A 208 -2.14 18.19 -10.15
N TYR A 209 -2.75 18.53 -11.26
CA TYR A 209 -2.34 19.59 -12.20
C TYR A 209 -2.89 19.18 -13.58
N ASN A 210 -2.92 20.15 -14.51
CA ASN A 210 -3.63 20.14 -15.79
C ASN A 210 -3.75 18.81 -16.54
N GLN A 211 -4.77 18.74 -17.42
CA GLN A 211 -5.11 17.63 -18.32
C GLN A 211 -3.90 16.74 -18.69
N GLY A 212 -3.98 15.46 -18.32
CA GLY A 212 -3.00 14.44 -18.68
C GLY A 212 -1.71 14.40 -17.86
N GLN A 213 -1.59 15.12 -16.74
CA GLN A 213 -0.35 15.15 -15.93
C GLN A 213 -0.35 14.20 -14.71
N SER A 214 -1.48 13.56 -14.41
CA SER A 214 -1.59 12.59 -13.34
C SER A 214 -2.74 11.60 -13.59
N TYR A 215 -2.44 10.31 -13.42
CA TYR A 215 -3.37 9.19 -13.60
C TYR A 215 -3.31 8.28 -12.39
N LEU A 216 -4.45 7.81 -11.90
CA LEU A 216 -4.54 6.90 -10.76
C LEU A 216 -5.50 5.74 -11.06
N PHE A 217 -4.98 4.52 -10.98
CA PHE A 217 -5.70 3.29 -11.29
C PHE A 217 -5.73 2.38 -10.07
N GLY A 218 -6.91 1.91 -9.68
CA GLY A 218 -7.09 1.03 -8.52
C GLY A 218 -7.33 1.75 -7.20
N SER A 219 -7.32 0.95 -6.13
CA SER A 219 -7.73 1.37 -4.77
C SER A 219 -6.55 1.26 -3.82
N ALA A 220 -6.44 2.22 -2.90
CA ALA A 220 -5.45 2.23 -1.83
C ALA A 220 -5.51 0.99 -0.92
N SER A 221 -6.64 0.29 -0.86
CA SER A 221 -6.83 -0.96 -0.10
C SER A 221 -6.41 -2.24 -0.86
N SER A 222 -5.83 -2.12 -2.05
CA SER A 222 -5.42 -3.23 -2.93
C SER A 222 -4.07 -2.89 -3.58
N VAL A 223 -3.87 -3.26 -4.84
CA VAL A 223 -2.81 -2.73 -5.69
C VAL A 223 -3.35 -1.48 -6.39
N GLN A 224 -2.55 -0.42 -6.40
CA GLN A 224 -2.84 0.84 -7.08
C GLN A 224 -1.64 1.24 -7.92
N MET A 225 -1.88 1.85 -9.08
CA MET A 225 -0.84 2.43 -9.93
C MET A 225 -1.10 3.92 -10.11
N ALA A 226 -0.04 4.72 -10.05
CA ALA A 226 -0.06 6.13 -10.40
C ALA A 226 0.95 6.42 -11.51
N VAL A 227 0.60 7.32 -12.43
CA VAL A 227 1.52 7.86 -13.44
C VAL A 227 1.40 9.37 -13.39
N TYR A 228 2.47 10.11 -13.08
CA TYR A 228 2.38 11.55 -12.90
C TYR A 228 3.69 12.31 -13.15
N ARG A 229 3.57 13.63 -13.34
CA ARG A 229 4.72 14.56 -13.46
C ARG A 229 5.42 14.75 -12.11
N LYS A 230 6.55 14.08 -11.93
CA LYS A 230 7.27 14.04 -10.65
C LYS A 230 8.03 15.33 -10.37
N ASP A 231 8.61 15.94 -11.40
CA ASP A 231 9.25 17.26 -11.33
C ASP A 231 8.27 18.34 -10.83
N VAL A 232 7.06 18.37 -11.38
CA VAL A 232 6.01 19.30 -10.96
C VAL A 232 5.56 19.00 -9.53
N GLN A 233 5.35 17.72 -9.20
CA GLN A 233 4.96 17.29 -7.86
C GLN A 233 6.03 17.64 -6.82
N ALA A 234 7.30 17.38 -7.11
CA ALA A 234 8.44 17.62 -6.22
C ALA A 234 8.63 19.12 -5.95
N LYS A 235 8.47 19.96 -6.99
CA LYS A 235 8.47 21.42 -6.84
C LYS A 235 7.35 21.91 -5.94
N ALA A 236 6.14 21.35 -6.09
CA ALA A 236 4.98 21.76 -5.30
C ALA A 236 5.06 21.39 -3.81
N ILE A 237 5.87 20.39 -3.45
CA ILE A 237 6.09 19.96 -2.06
C ILE A 237 7.44 20.41 -1.49
N ASP A 238 8.15 21.29 -2.20
CA ASP A 238 9.47 21.80 -1.80
C ASP A 238 10.51 20.70 -1.57
N LYS A 239 10.55 19.70 -2.47
CA LYS A 239 11.51 18.59 -2.46
C LYS A 239 12.22 18.39 -3.80
N LEU A 240 12.21 19.40 -4.66
CA LEU A 240 12.82 19.30 -5.99
C LEU A 240 14.33 19.06 -5.88
N ASP A 241 15.05 19.79 -5.04
CA ASP A 241 16.50 19.67 -4.88
C ASP A 241 16.93 18.26 -4.45
N PHE A 242 16.17 17.65 -3.52
CA PHE A 242 16.37 16.25 -3.13
C PHE A 242 16.21 15.31 -4.33
N TRP A 243 15.13 15.44 -5.09
CA TRP A 243 14.87 14.57 -6.24
C TRP A 243 15.87 14.80 -7.38
N GLN A 244 16.29 16.04 -7.63
CA GLN A 244 17.36 16.33 -8.59
C GLN A 244 18.68 15.70 -8.15
N SER A 245 19.01 15.71 -6.87
CA SER A 245 20.18 14.98 -6.35
C SER A 245 20.07 13.47 -6.59
N VAL A 246 18.87 12.90 -6.47
CA VAL A 246 18.63 11.48 -6.78
C VAL A 246 18.78 11.21 -8.28
N TRP A 247 18.13 12.01 -9.14
CA TRP A 247 18.16 11.83 -10.59
C TRP A 247 19.55 12.03 -11.19
N ASN A 248 20.34 12.95 -10.63
CA ASN A 248 21.71 13.20 -11.07
C ASN A 248 22.63 11.96 -10.93
N LYS A 249 22.26 10.98 -10.09
CA LYS A 249 23.03 9.72 -9.94
C LYS A 249 22.81 8.73 -11.09
N ALA A 250 21.82 8.95 -11.94
CA ALA A 250 21.60 8.12 -13.11
C ALA A 250 22.78 8.28 -14.07
N ALA A 251 23.45 7.18 -14.38
CA ALA A 251 24.58 7.19 -15.30
C ALA A 251 24.10 7.44 -16.74
N GLY A 252 24.71 8.42 -17.41
CA GLY A 252 24.50 8.72 -18.82
C GLY A 252 25.30 7.80 -19.73
N ASN A 253 25.46 8.24 -20.99
CA ASN A 253 26.24 7.50 -22.00
C ASN A 253 27.74 7.45 -21.66
N GLU A 254 28.23 8.45 -20.92
CA GLU A 254 29.60 8.53 -20.42
C GLU A 254 29.63 8.38 -18.90
N LEU A 255 30.71 7.79 -18.37
CA LEU A 255 30.82 7.41 -16.95
C LEU A 255 30.70 8.59 -15.97
N GLU A 256 31.11 9.79 -16.42
CA GLU A 256 31.09 11.02 -15.62
C GLU A 256 29.86 11.90 -15.90
N GLN A 257 29.03 11.54 -16.89
CA GLN A 257 27.86 12.31 -17.28
C GLN A 257 26.61 11.74 -16.63
N SER A 258 25.76 12.61 -16.08
CA SER A 258 24.43 12.21 -15.66
C SER A 258 23.50 12.03 -16.85
N ALA A 259 22.62 11.03 -16.81
CA ALA A 259 21.50 10.89 -17.74
C ALA A 259 20.40 11.93 -17.51
N TYR A 260 20.41 12.63 -16.36
CA TYR A 260 19.39 13.61 -16.01
C TYR A 260 19.60 14.94 -16.73
N ASP A 261 18.58 15.39 -17.46
CA ASP A 261 18.50 16.74 -18.03
C ASP A 261 17.56 17.62 -17.20
N PRO A 262 18.02 18.69 -16.53
CA PRO A 262 17.18 19.58 -15.74
C PRO A 262 16.05 20.27 -16.52
N SER A 263 16.17 20.39 -17.84
CA SER A 263 15.18 21.03 -18.70
C SER A 263 14.06 20.09 -19.16
N ALA A 264 14.29 18.78 -19.08
CA ALA A 264 13.36 17.76 -19.56
C ALA A 264 12.37 17.30 -18.45
N PRO A 265 11.11 16.99 -18.81
CA PRO A 265 10.10 16.57 -17.84
C PRO A 265 10.42 15.19 -17.26
N VAL A 266 10.24 15.04 -15.94
CA VAL A 266 10.38 13.75 -15.25
C VAL A 266 9.01 13.16 -14.96
N TRP A 267 8.75 11.97 -15.49
CA TRP A 267 7.54 11.19 -15.21
C TRP A 267 7.83 10.07 -14.23
N ARG A 268 6.94 9.88 -13.25
CA ARG A 268 6.98 8.75 -12.33
C ARG A 268 5.89 7.75 -12.64
N ILE A 269 6.27 6.49 -12.69
CA ILE A 269 5.36 5.34 -12.63
C ILE A 269 5.50 4.75 -11.23
N GLU A 270 4.41 4.75 -10.47
CA GLU A 270 4.38 4.28 -9.09
C GLU A 270 3.39 3.11 -8.95
N VAL A 271 3.81 2.01 -8.34
CA VAL A 271 2.95 0.87 -7.99
C VAL A 271 2.94 0.69 -6.48
N ARG A 272 1.74 0.68 -5.91
CA ARG A 272 1.50 0.64 -4.46
C ARG A 272 0.84 -0.67 -4.08
N PHE A 273 1.47 -1.39 -3.15
CA PHE A 273 0.96 -2.62 -2.58
C PHE A 273 0.51 -2.39 -1.15
N HIS A 274 -0.80 -2.50 -0.93
CA HIS A 274 -1.34 -2.51 0.42
C HIS A 274 -0.89 -3.77 1.18
N HIS A 275 -0.68 -3.66 2.50
CA HIS A 275 -0.19 -4.76 3.34
C HIS A 275 -1.06 -6.03 3.27
N SER A 276 -2.36 -5.88 3.07
CA SER A 276 -3.27 -7.03 2.88
C SER A 276 -3.00 -7.82 1.61
N VAL A 277 -2.49 -7.16 0.55
CA VAL A 277 -2.11 -7.82 -0.71
C VAL A 277 -0.82 -8.60 -0.51
N LEU A 278 0.16 -8.05 0.21
CA LEU A 278 1.37 -8.79 0.54
C LEU A 278 1.06 -10.01 1.41
N ALA A 279 0.11 -9.89 2.34
CA ALA A 279 -0.40 -11.03 3.08
C ALA A 279 -1.13 -12.07 2.19
N ASP A 280 -1.82 -11.65 1.12
CA ASP A 280 -2.39 -12.59 0.12
C ASP A 280 -1.28 -13.39 -0.59
N PHE A 281 -0.16 -12.75 -0.90
CA PHE A 281 0.99 -13.42 -1.51
C PHE A 281 1.64 -14.41 -0.55
N GLY A 282 1.81 -14.04 0.71
CA GLY A 282 2.29 -14.95 1.74
C GLY A 282 1.43 -16.20 1.89
N ARG A 283 0.11 -16.05 1.86
CA ARG A 283 -0.81 -17.20 1.81
C ARG A 283 -0.65 -18.05 0.56
N GLY A 284 -0.46 -17.41 -0.60
CA GLY A 284 -0.27 -18.12 -1.86
C GLY A 284 1.02 -18.92 -1.93
N ALA A 285 2.13 -18.34 -1.47
CA ALA A 285 3.42 -19.03 -1.37
C ALA A 285 3.34 -20.22 -0.40
N ALA A 286 2.68 -20.05 0.75
CA ALA A 286 2.50 -21.13 1.72
C ALA A 286 1.64 -22.29 1.20
N ALA A 287 0.64 -22.02 0.37
CA ALA A 287 -0.19 -23.05 -0.26
C ALA A 287 0.57 -23.90 -1.29
N GLN A 288 1.76 -23.48 -1.70
CA GLN A 288 2.63 -24.22 -2.64
C GLN A 288 3.70 -25.06 -1.92
N LEU A 289 3.82 -24.96 -0.59
CA LEU A 289 4.82 -25.68 0.21
C LEU A 289 4.15 -26.79 1.02
N GLU A 290 4.69 -28.01 1.00
CA GLU A 290 4.16 -29.17 1.74
C GLU A 290 4.19 -28.98 3.27
N TYR A 291 5.09 -28.12 3.79
CA TYR A 291 5.22 -27.78 5.21
C TYR A 291 4.65 -26.38 5.54
N GLY A 292 3.45 -26.08 5.02
CA GLY A 292 2.78 -24.80 5.16
C GLY A 292 2.30 -24.48 6.59
N ALA A 293 3.07 -23.71 7.34
CA ALA A 293 2.57 -22.82 8.42
C ALA A 293 3.67 -21.87 8.94
N SER A 294 4.91 -22.34 9.10
CA SER A 294 5.95 -21.61 9.86
C SER A 294 6.59 -20.44 9.11
N LEU A 295 6.62 -20.46 7.77
CA LEU A 295 7.18 -19.38 6.94
C LEU A 295 6.19 -18.23 6.67
N GLN A 296 4.90 -18.40 7.02
CA GLN A 296 3.82 -17.49 6.63
C GLN A 296 3.96 -16.07 7.17
N GLN A 297 4.43 -15.92 8.41
CA GLN A 297 4.35 -14.64 9.13
C GLN A 297 5.63 -13.80 9.04
N GLY A 298 6.80 -14.40 8.82
CA GLY A 298 8.07 -13.65 8.88
C GLY A 298 8.39 -12.82 7.63
N ILE A 299 8.19 -13.37 6.43
CA ILE A 299 8.67 -12.73 5.18
C ILE A 299 7.83 -11.50 4.81
N TRP A 300 6.51 -11.61 4.93
CA TRP A 300 5.56 -10.59 4.44
C TRP A 300 5.12 -9.59 5.50
N SER A 301 5.64 -9.72 6.72
CA SER A 301 5.32 -8.83 7.84
C SER A 301 6.30 -7.68 8.01
N HIS A 302 7.47 -7.74 7.35
CA HIS A 302 8.58 -6.80 7.54
C HIS A 302 9.24 -6.43 6.21
N ILE A 303 9.80 -5.22 6.14
CA ILE A 303 10.54 -4.77 4.95
C ILE A 303 11.70 -5.71 4.59
N GLN A 304 12.41 -6.26 5.57
CA GLN A 304 13.53 -7.16 5.31
C GLN A 304 13.12 -8.37 4.47
N GLY A 305 12.02 -9.04 4.83
CA GLY A 305 11.53 -10.17 4.04
C GLY A 305 10.98 -9.76 2.67
N VAL A 306 10.26 -8.64 2.59
CA VAL A 306 9.68 -8.15 1.32
C VAL A 306 10.74 -7.64 0.33
N SER A 307 11.89 -7.18 0.82
CA SER A 307 12.98 -6.64 0.00
C SER A 307 13.43 -7.57 -1.14
N GLY A 308 13.50 -8.88 -0.88
CA GLY A 308 13.89 -9.89 -1.88
C GLY A 308 12.84 -10.13 -2.97
N HIS A 309 11.64 -9.59 -2.80
CA HIS A 309 10.49 -9.76 -3.69
C HIS A 309 10.12 -8.51 -4.49
N LEU A 310 10.80 -7.37 -4.27
CA LEU A 310 10.43 -6.10 -4.89
C LEU A 310 10.35 -6.19 -6.42
N THR A 311 11.37 -6.70 -7.09
CA THR A 311 11.36 -6.84 -8.56
C THR A 311 10.18 -7.68 -9.07
N GLY A 312 9.83 -8.77 -8.37
CA GLY A 312 8.67 -9.58 -8.75
C GLY A 312 7.33 -8.88 -8.47
N LEU A 313 7.24 -8.09 -7.40
CA LEU A 313 6.10 -7.23 -7.12
C LEU A 313 5.96 -6.14 -8.20
N TRP A 314 7.05 -5.53 -8.65
CA TRP A 314 7.04 -4.58 -9.76
C TRP A 314 6.44 -5.21 -11.03
N GLN A 315 6.96 -6.37 -11.42
CA GLN A 315 6.46 -7.11 -12.58
C GLN A 315 5.00 -7.52 -12.42
N TYR A 316 4.58 -7.95 -11.23
CA TYR A 316 3.17 -8.22 -10.93
C TYR A 316 2.31 -6.97 -11.11
N GLY A 317 2.79 -5.81 -10.64
CA GLY A 317 2.16 -4.51 -10.77
C GLY A 317 1.89 -4.15 -12.22
N LEU A 318 2.95 -4.13 -13.04
CA LEU A 318 2.86 -3.81 -14.47
C LEU A 318 2.01 -4.81 -15.25
N ASN A 319 1.98 -6.09 -14.85
CA ASN A 319 1.07 -7.08 -15.44
C ASN A 319 -0.40 -6.92 -15.02
N SER A 320 -0.64 -6.34 -13.84
CA SER A 320 -1.98 -6.04 -13.31
C SER A 320 -2.57 -4.75 -13.90
N PHE A 321 -1.71 -3.80 -14.26
CA PHE A 321 -2.03 -2.56 -14.95
C PHE A 321 -1.26 -2.56 -16.27
N ARG A 322 -1.78 -3.30 -17.24
CA ARG A 322 -1.01 -3.64 -18.43
C ARG A 322 -1.30 -2.65 -19.54
N LEU A 323 -0.29 -1.92 -19.97
CA LEU A 323 -0.40 -1.05 -21.13
C LEU A 323 -0.25 -1.88 -22.41
N GLU A 324 -1.23 -1.81 -23.30
CA GLU A 324 -1.22 -2.58 -24.55
C GLU A 324 -1.04 -1.69 -25.78
N ALA A 325 -0.39 -2.24 -26.80
CA ALA A 325 -0.39 -1.74 -28.16
C ALA A 325 -1.30 -2.65 -29.00
N GLN A 326 -2.20 -2.05 -29.78
CA GLN A 326 -3.19 -2.79 -30.57
C GLN A 326 -3.10 -2.34 -32.03
N GLY A 327 -3.07 -3.32 -32.94
CA GLY A 327 -3.21 -3.09 -34.38
C GLY A 327 -4.67 -3.15 -34.82
N GLU A 328 -4.89 -3.09 -36.13
CA GLU A 328 -6.23 -3.13 -36.73
C GLU A 328 -6.95 -4.47 -36.47
N LYS A 329 -6.19 -5.57 -36.36
CA LYS A 329 -6.75 -6.90 -36.10
C LYS A 329 -6.72 -7.20 -34.61
N ALA A 330 -7.81 -7.81 -34.11
CA ALA A 330 -7.91 -8.26 -32.72
C ALA A 330 -6.80 -9.25 -32.28
N SER A 331 -6.13 -9.92 -33.24
CA SER A 331 -4.98 -10.79 -32.99
C SER A 331 -3.65 -10.05 -32.79
N GLN A 332 -3.56 -8.78 -33.17
CA GLN A 332 -2.37 -7.95 -33.07
C GLN A 332 -2.39 -7.16 -31.76
N ARG A 333 -2.32 -7.89 -30.65
CA ARG A 333 -2.21 -7.31 -29.31
C ARG A 333 -0.82 -7.58 -28.77
N TYR A 334 -0.09 -6.51 -28.51
CA TYR A 334 1.24 -6.52 -27.95
C TYR A 334 1.26 -5.80 -26.61
N LEU A 335 2.22 -6.14 -25.77
CA LEU A 335 2.59 -5.27 -24.66
C LEU A 335 3.13 -3.96 -25.22
N ASP A 336 2.85 -2.81 -24.59
CA ASP A 336 3.46 -1.56 -25.05
C ASP A 336 5.00 -1.60 -24.88
N PRO A 337 5.81 -1.12 -25.86
CA PRO A 337 7.27 -1.17 -25.79
C PRO A 337 7.87 -0.55 -24.52
N PHE A 338 7.31 0.57 -24.05
CA PHE A 338 7.78 1.19 -22.81
C PHE A 338 7.44 0.32 -21.59
N TRP A 339 6.27 -0.31 -21.57
CA TRP A 339 5.91 -1.27 -20.52
C TRP A 339 6.80 -2.51 -20.54
N GLN A 340 7.19 -2.99 -21.73
CA GLN A 340 8.14 -4.09 -21.89
C GLN A 340 9.52 -3.71 -21.36
N LEU A 341 10.02 -2.52 -21.70
CA LEU A 341 11.26 -1.96 -21.16
C LEU A 341 11.24 -1.94 -19.62
N LEU A 342 10.16 -1.46 -19.02
CA LEU A 342 10.03 -1.43 -17.55
C LEU A 342 9.96 -2.81 -16.91
N LEU A 343 9.42 -3.82 -17.61
CA LEU A 343 9.34 -5.20 -17.12
C LEU A 343 10.69 -5.93 -17.19
N ASP A 344 11.41 -5.71 -18.28
CA ASP A 344 12.64 -6.44 -18.60
C ASP A 344 13.87 -5.79 -17.94
N ASP A 345 13.93 -4.46 -17.88
CA ASP A 345 15.17 -3.76 -17.57
C ASP A 345 15.26 -3.19 -16.14
N VAL A 346 14.12 -2.96 -15.48
CA VAL A 346 14.08 -2.35 -14.14
C VAL A 346 14.21 -3.41 -13.05
N LEU A 347 15.19 -3.21 -12.17
CA LEU A 347 15.43 -4.04 -10.99
C LEU A 347 15.46 -3.16 -9.73
N PHE A 348 14.80 -3.59 -8.65
CA PHE A 348 14.77 -2.83 -7.40
C PHE A 348 15.84 -3.28 -6.42
N LEU A 349 15.94 -4.59 -6.20
CA LEU A 349 16.98 -5.25 -5.41
C LEU A 349 17.28 -6.58 -6.08
N LYS A 350 18.45 -7.18 -5.78
CA LYS A 350 18.82 -8.48 -6.31
C LYS A 350 17.74 -9.50 -5.91
N PRO A 351 17.01 -10.10 -6.87
CA PRO A 351 15.91 -10.99 -6.56
C PRO A 351 16.43 -12.26 -5.89
N VAL A 352 15.71 -12.73 -4.87
CA VAL A 352 16.01 -14.00 -4.19
C VAL A 352 15.14 -15.09 -4.83
N GLY A 353 15.58 -15.58 -6.00
CA GLY A 353 14.95 -16.68 -6.72
C GLY A 353 13.63 -16.35 -7.42
N GLU A 354 13.05 -17.36 -8.08
CA GLU A 354 11.78 -17.25 -8.81
C GLU A 354 10.61 -17.66 -7.89
N LEU A 355 9.82 -16.70 -7.42
CA LEU A 355 8.57 -16.96 -6.71
C LEU A 355 7.39 -16.70 -7.65
N LEU A 356 6.45 -17.65 -7.72
CA LEU A 356 5.22 -17.45 -8.48
C LEU A 356 4.21 -16.66 -7.63
N TYR A 357 4.09 -15.36 -7.92
CA TYR A 357 3.22 -14.43 -7.20
C TYR A 357 1.72 -14.73 -7.44
N LYS A 358 1.15 -15.59 -6.60
CA LYS A 358 -0.28 -15.91 -6.61
C LYS A 358 -0.96 -15.33 -5.36
N ARG A 359 -1.98 -14.51 -5.55
CA ARG A 359 -2.80 -14.01 -4.43
C ARG A 359 -3.77 -15.09 -3.97
N VAL A 360 -3.72 -15.44 -2.69
CA VAL A 360 -4.73 -16.29 -2.04
C VAL A 360 -5.46 -15.47 -0.98
N LYS A 361 -6.74 -15.17 -1.25
CA LYS A 361 -7.60 -14.45 -0.30
C LYS A 361 -7.97 -15.33 0.88
N LYS A 362 -8.33 -14.70 2.01
CA LYS A 362 -8.95 -15.42 3.13
C LYS A 362 -10.22 -16.13 2.67
N THR A 363 -10.44 -17.35 3.13
CA THR A 363 -11.68 -18.10 2.89
C THR A 363 -12.86 -17.32 3.49
N PRO A 364 -14.00 -17.17 2.77
CA PRO A 364 -15.21 -16.59 3.33
C PRO A 364 -15.58 -17.22 4.67
N GLY A 365 -15.92 -16.40 5.68
CA GLY A 365 -16.18 -16.84 7.07
C GLY A 365 -15.00 -16.66 8.04
N LEU A 366 -13.76 -16.63 7.55
CA LEU A 366 -12.56 -16.39 8.38
C LEU A 366 -12.04 -14.95 8.16
N GLY A 367 -12.00 -14.13 9.21
CA GLY A 367 -11.48 -12.77 9.12
C GLY A 367 -12.49 -11.69 8.71
N ASN A 368 -13.79 -12.00 8.71
CA ASN A 368 -14.88 -11.06 8.39
C ASN A 368 -15.40 -10.30 9.62
N GLU A 369 -14.67 -10.35 10.74
CA GLU A 369 -15.13 -9.83 12.04
C GLU A 369 -15.47 -8.33 11.94
N LYS A 370 -14.70 -7.58 11.13
CA LYS A 370 -14.96 -6.14 10.92
C LYS A 370 -16.34 -5.88 10.31
N ASN A 371 -16.69 -6.55 9.21
CA ASN A 371 -17.97 -6.31 8.55
C ASN A 371 -19.13 -6.86 9.39
N LEU A 372 -18.91 -8.00 10.04
CA LEU A 372 -19.83 -8.57 11.00
C LEU A 372 -20.14 -7.57 12.13
N MET A 373 -19.12 -7.02 12.78
CA MET A 373 -19.29 -6.07 13.89
C MET A 373 -19.86 -4.72 13.43
N LEU A 374 -19.55 -4.27 12.21
CA LEU A 374 -20.21 -3.10 11.60
C LEU A 374 -21.69 -3.35 11.34
N ALA A 375 -22.06 -4.51 10.80
CA ALA A 375 -23.45 -4.89 10.56
C ALA A 375 -24.23 -4.97 11.87
N VAL A 376 -23.69 -5.68 12.87
CA VAL A 376 -24.27 -5.76 14.22
C VAL A 376 -24.39 -4.37 14.84
N GLY A 377 -23.36 -3.53 14.73
CA GLY A 377 -23.36 -2.17 15.26
C GLY A 377 -24.42 -1.25 14.63
N ASN A 378 -24.66 -1.39 13.32
CA ASN A 378 -25.70 -0.67 12.60
C ASN A 378 -27.10 -1.16 12.98
N LEU A 379 -27.30 -2.48 13.03
CA LEU A 379 -28.57 -3.09 13.46
C LEU A 379 -28.94 -2.67 14.88
N LEU A 380 -28.00 -2.73 15.82
CA LEU A 380 -28.24 -2.28 17.21
C LEU A 380 -28.59 -0.79 17.29
N SER A 381 -28.04 0.05 16.40
CA SER A 381 -28.42 1.47 16.33
C SER A 381 -29.84 1.65 15.83
N VAL A 382 -30.26 0.88 14.82
CA VAL A 382 -31.65 0.86 14.34
C VAL A 382 -32.61 0.34 15.42
N TYR A 383 -32.24 -0.74 16.11
CA TYR A 383 -33.05 -1.31 17.19
C TYR A 383 -33.20 -0.35 18.38
N ALA A 384 -32.11 0.34 18.77
CA ALA A 384 -32.15 1.35 19.83
C ALA A 384 -33.11 2.50 19.47
N ARG A 385 -33.05 2.99 18.22
CA ARG A 385 -33.95 4.06 17.73
C ARG A 385 -35.42 3.64 17.74
N ASN A 386 -35.70 2.38 17.45
CA ASN A 386 -37.04 1.82 17.48
C ASN A 386 -37.44 1.30 18.88
N ARG A 387 -36.67 1.60 19.93
CA ARG A 387 -36.94 1.22 21.33
C ARG A 387 -37.12 -0.29 21.54
N PHE A 388 -36.37 -1.10 20.80
CA PHE A 388 -36.38 -2.54 21.00
C PHE A 388 -35.84 -2.86 22.41
N THR A 389 -36.44 -3.85 23.06
CA THR A 389 -35.85 -4.46 24.26
C THR A 389 -34.64 -5.34 23.90
N PRO A 390 -33.71 -5.60 24.83
CA PRO A 390 -32.58 -6.50 24.58
C PRO A 390 -33.00 -7.87 24.03
N LYS A 391 -34.12 -8.42 24.52
CA LYS A 391 -34.67 -9.70 24.06
C LYS A 391 -35.16 -9.64 22.60
N GLN A 392 -35.85 -8.56 22.21
CA GLN A 392 -36.28 -8.35 20.82
C GLN A 392 -35.08 -8.19 19.89
N ALA A 393 -34.11 -7.34 20.26
CA ALA A 393 -32.89 -7.12 19.48
C ALA A 393 -32.09 -8.42 19.28
N PHE A 394 -31.94 -9.22 20.33
CA PHE A 394 -31.24 -10.50 20.28
C PHE A 394 -31.94 -11.52 19.37
N ASN A 395 -33.27 -11.62 19.45
CA ASN A 395 -34.05 -12.50 18.56
C ASN A 395 -33.93 -12.07 17.08
N CYS A 396 -33.95 -10.77 16.80
CA CYS A 396 -33.75 -10.29 15.44
C CYS A 396 -32.34 -10.62 14.91
N LEU A 397 -31.30 -10.51 15.76
CA LEU A 397 -29.94 -10.91 15.39
C LEU A 397 -29.87 -12.42 15.11
N LYS A 398 -30.52 -13.26 15.92
CA LYS A 398 -30.65 -14.71 15.67
C LYS A 398 -31.24 -15.02 14.29
N SER A 399 -32.24 -14.26 13.86
CA SER A 399 -32.92 -14.47 12.57
C SER A 399 -32.28 -13.73 11.38
N SER A 400 -31.21 -12.95 11.59
CA SER A 400 -30.64 -12.06 10.56
C SER A 400 -29.61 -12.71 9.63
N GLY A 401 -29.34 -14.01 9.78
CA GLY A 401 -28.33 -14.74 9.02
C GLY A 401 -26.88 -14.47 9.43
N ILE A 402 -26.62 -13.55 10.37
CA ILE A 402 -25.28 -13.23 10.90
C ILE A 402 -24.99 -13.92 12.24
N TYR A 403 -25.96 -14.66 12.78
CA TYR A 403 -25.91 -15.20 14.14
C TYR A 403 -24.76 -16.19 14.34
N ASP A 404 -24.60 -17.13 13.42
CA ASP A 404 -23.57 -18.16 13.52
C ASP A 404 -22.16 -17.55 13.41
N ASP A 405 -21.99 -16.56 12.53
CA ASP A 405 -20.76 -15.76 12.43
C ASP A 405 -20.45 -15.01 13.74
N LEU A 406 -21.49 -14.48 14.40
CA LEU A 406 -21.38 -13.76 15.66
C LEU A 406 -21.05 -14.67 16.85
N CYS A 407 -21.62 -15.87 16.89
CA CYS A 407 -21.24 -16.92 17.84
C CYS A 407 -19.78 -17.33 17.63
N ALA A 408 -19.38 -17.64 16.39
CA ALA A 408 -18.01 -18.01 16.06
C ALA A 408 -17.00 -16.87 16.34
N TYR A 409 -17.42 -15.61 16.24
CA TYR A 409 -16.62 -14.46 16.64
C TYR A 409 -16.43 -14.40 18.16
N MET A 410 -17.50 -14.50 18.94
CA MET A 410 -17.44 -14.45 20.39
C MET A 410 -16.70 -15.65 20.99
N GLU A 411 -16.87 -16.83 20.40
CA GLU A 411 -16.15 -18.04 20.79
C GLU A 411 -14.63 -17.89 20.62
N ARG A 412 -14.20 -17.34 19.47
CA ARG A 412 -12.77 -17.05 19.25
C ARG A 412 -12.23 -16.01 20.24
N ARG A 413 -13.03 -15.00 20.59
CA ARG A 413 -12.65 -13.99 21.61
C ARG A 413 -12.58 -14.60 23.00
N ALA A 414 -13.51 -15.48 23.37
CA ALA A 414 -13.52 -16.18 24.65
C ALA A 414 -12.30 -17.12 24.76
N ASN A 415 -12.00 -17.88 23.70
CA ASN A 415 -10.84 -18.76 23.65
C ASN A 415 -9.51 -18.01 23.78
N ALA A 416 -9.40 -16.80 23.21
CA ALA A 416 -8.23 -15.94 23.38
C ALA A 416 -8.04 -15.47 24.84
N ASP A 417 -9.14 -15.36 25.59
CA ASP A 417 -9.15 -15.01 27.01
C ASP A 417 -9.17 -16.27 27.93
N TYR A 418 -8.91 -17.47 27.38
CA TYR A 418 -9.01 -18.77 28.10
C TYR A 418 -10.36 -19.03 28.80
N ARG A 419 -11.45 -18.51 28.21
CA ARG A 419 -12.82 -18.65 28.73
C ARG A 419 -13.68 -19.48 27.78
N ASN A 420 -14.65 -20.21 28.36
CA ASN A 420 -15.67 -20.91 27.58
C ASN A 420 -16.78 -19.94 27.19
N PHE A 421 -17.07 -19.86 25.89
CA PHE A 421 -18.18 -19.07 25.38
C PHE A 421 -19.54 -19.65 25.80
N ARG A 422 -20.43 -18.76 26.27
CA ARG A 422 -21.84 -19.06 26.52
C ARG A 422 -22.70 -18.10 25.71
N GLU A 423 -23.85 -18.58 25.24
CA GLU A 423 -24.84 -17.74 24.55
C GLU A 423 -25.31 -16.55 25.42
N SER A 424 -25.30 -16.72 26.74
CA SER A 424 -25.54 -15.63 27.70
C SER A 424 -24.58 -14.46 27.54
N ASP A 425 -23.31 -14.73 27.22
CA ASP A 425 -22.28 -13.69 27.05
C ASP A 425 -22.59 -12.82 25.83
N LEU A 426 -23.12 -13.46 24.77
CA LEU A 426 -23.57 -12.75 23.58
C LEU A 426 -24.83 -11.92 23.86
N PHE A 427 -25.77 -12.45 24.65
CA PHE A 427 -26.94 -11.70 25.09
C PHE A 427 -26.56 -10.47 25.92
N GLU A 428 -25.63 -10.62 26.88
CA GLU A 428 -25.12 -9.52 27.69
C GLU A 428 -24.41 -8.46 26.83
N PHE A 429 -23.60 -8.89 25.85
CA PHE A 429 -23.00 -7.99 24.87
C PHE A 429 -24.07 -7.17 24.13
N VAL A 430 -25.13 -7.81 23.62
CA VAL A 430 -26.23 -7.14 22.93
C VAL A 430 -26.97 -6.18 23.86
N ALA A 431 -27.28 -6.60 25.08
CA ALA A 431 -27.98 -5.79 26.07
C ALA A 431 -27.18 -4.52 26.42
N LYS A 432 -25.90 -4.66 26.73
CA LYS A 432 -25.00 -3.54 27.04
C LYS A 432 -24.82 -2.61 25.85
N ALA A 433 -24.61 -3.17 24.66
CA ALA A 433 -24.42 -2.39 23.43
C ALA A 433 -25.68 -1.62 23.01
N LEU A 434 -26.87 -2.17 23.24
CA LEU A 434 -28.15 -1.52 23.02
C LEU A 434 -28.39 -0.41 24.05
N GLN A 435 -28.15 -0.69 25.34
CA GLN A 435 -28.30 0.28 26.42
C GLN A 435 -27.39 1.51 26.22
N LEU A 436 -26.11 1.30 25.86
CA LEU A 436 -25.18 2.39 25.56
C LEU A 436 -25.69 3.28 24.43
N ARG A 437 -26.27 2.71 23.37
CA ARG A 437 -26.81 3.49 22.23
C ARG A 437 -28.04 4.28 22.60
N THR A 438 -28.92 3.71 23.42
CA THR A 438 -30.10 4.39 23.95
C THR A 438 -29.72 5.56 24.86
N LEU A 439 -28.72 5.37 25.74
CA LEU A 439 -28.29 6.39 26.70
C LEU A 439 -27.45 7.51 26.07
N LEU A 440 -26.61 7.21 25.07
CA LEU A 440 -25.73 8.17 24.41
C LEU A 440 -26.41 9.03 23.33
N GLY A 441 -27.74 8.92 23.16
CA GLY A 441 -28.50 9.79 22.26
C GLY A 441 -28.16 9.65 20.77
N LYS A 442 -27.36 8.66 20.34
CA LYS A 442 -27.09 8.39 18.90
C LYS A 442 -28.33 7.96 18.10
N ALA A 443 -29.48 7.88 18.77
CA ALA A 443 -30.79 7.55 18.23
C ALA A 443 -31.77 8.74 18.20
N ALA A 444 -31.36 9.93 18.70
CA ALA A 444 -32.12 11.18 18.54
C ALA A 444 -31.83 11.82 17.18
#